data_AF-A0A951LAV4-F1
#
_entry.id   AF-A0A951LAV4-F1
#
_cell.length_a   1.000
_cell.length_b   1.000
_cell.length_c   1.000
_cell.angle_alpha   90.00
_cell.angle_beta   90.00
_cell.angle_gamma   90.00
#
_symmetry.space_group_name_H-M   'P 1'
#
loop_
_entity.id
_entity.type
_entity.pdbx_description
1 polymer ?
#
loop_
_entity_poly.entity_id
_entity_poly.type
_entity_poly.pdbx_seq_one_letter_code
_entity_poly.pdbx_strand_id
1 'polypeptide(L)'
;MAENAFTAEQLLAIERREGDLLLDAGAGSGKTSVLVERFVRSVLEDRLEVAAMLTITFTDKAAAELRDRIRLALRERGADEAARATEGAF
;
A
#
# COMPACT_ATOMS: atom_id res chain seq x y z
N MET A 1 17.55 -5.99 -6.27
CA MET A 1 17.54 -6.50 -4.88
C MET A 1 16.16 -7.11 -4.66
N ALA A 2 16.12 -8.40 -4.28
CA ALA A 2 14.96 -9.29 -4.14
C ALA A 2 13.66 -8.84 -4.85
N GLU A 3 13.49 -9.27 -6.10
CA GLU A 3 12.20 -9.30 -6.79
C GLU A 3 11.33 -10.36 -6.09
N ASN A 4 10.78 -10.01 -4.93
CA ASN A 4 9.86 -10.87 -4.20
C ASN A 4 8.53 -10.83 -4.94
N ALA A 5 8.39 -11.72 -5.92
CA ALA A 5 7.18 -11.84 -6.71
C ALA A 5 5.99 -12.11 -5.77
N PHE A 6 4.99 -11.24 -5.83
CA PHE A 6 3.68 -11.49 -5.24
C PHE A 6 3.07 -12.76 -5.87
N THR A 7 2.34 -13.55 -5.09
CA THR A 7 1.59 -14.70 -5.66
C THR A 7 0.50 -14.21 -6.60
N ALA A 8 -0.05 -15.11 -7.43
CA ALA A 8 -1.16 -14.76 -8.33
C ALA A 8 -2.36 -14.16 -7.58
N GLU A 9 -2.70 -14.71 -6.40
CA GLU A 9 -3.79 -14.21 -5.56
C GLU A 9 -3.45 -12.83 -4.95
N GLN A 10 -2.20 -12.61 -4.57
CA GLN A 10 -1.74 -11.32 -4.07
C GLN A 10 -1.76 -10.26 -5.19
N LEU A 11 -1.31 -10.59 -6.40
CA LEU A 11 -1.37 -9.71 -7.57
C LEU A 11 -2.82 -9.36 -7.90
N LEU A 12 -3.72 -10.35 -7.92
CA LEU A 12 -5.15 -10.10 -8.13
C LEU A 12 -5.72 -9.11 -7.09
N ALA A 13 -5.34 -9.27 -5.82
CA ALA A 13 -5.73 -8.37 -4.75
C ALA A 13 -5.16 -6.95 -4.90
N ILE A 14 -3.92 -6.85 -5.39
CA ILE A 14 -3.21 -5.60 -5.66
C ILE A 14 -3.82 -4.87 -6.85
N GLU A 15 -4.26 -5.58 -7.89
CA GLU A 15 -4.68 -5.01 -9.18
C GLU A 15 -6.18 -4.72 -9.26
N ARG A 16 -7.02 -5.42 -8.48
CA ARG A 16 -8.46 -5.20 -8.52
C ARG A 16 -8.83 -3.78 -8.07
N ARG A 17 -9.60 -3.08 -8.91
CA ARG A 17 -10.13 -1.72 -8.63
C ARG A 17 -11.64 -1.65 -8.46
N GLU A 18 -12.37 -2.67 -8.93
CA GLU A 18 -13.83 -2.67 -8.94
C GLU A 18 -14.44 -3.41 -7.75
N GLY A 19 -15.40 -2.74 -7.11
CA GLY A 19 -16.18 -3.25 -5.98
C GLY A 19 -15.35 -3.53 -4.72
N ASP A 20 -16.02 -4.11 -3.74
CA ASP A 20 -15.41 -4.41 -2.46
C ASP A 20 -14.51 -5.66 -2.55
N LEU A 21 -13.37 -5.62 -1.85
CA LEU A 21 -12.45 -6.74 -1.73
C LEU A 21 -12.25 -7.10 -0.26
N LEU A 22 -12.51 -8.36 0.08
CA LEU A 22 -12.14 -8.96 1.36
C LEU A 22 -10.96 -9.90 1.15
N LEU A 23 -9.90 -9.72 1.94
CA LEU A 23 -8.75 -10.61 1.95
C LEU A 23 -8.76 -11.47 3.21
N ASP A 24 -9.20 -12.72 3.06
CA ASP A 24 -9.05 -13.74 4.10
C ASP A 24 -7.70 -14.45 3.92
N ALA A 25 -6.87 -14.43 4.96
CA ALA A 25 -5.60 -15.15 4.94
C ALA A 25 -5.06 -15.39 6.37
N GLY A 26 -4.09 -16.29 6.50
CA GLY A 26 -3.40 -16.55 7.76
C GLY A 26 -2.39 -15.48 8.20
N ALA A 27 -1.83 -15.61 9.39
CA ALA A 27 -0.69 -14.82 9.83
C ALA A 27 0.52 -15.06 8.92
N GLY A 28 1.33 -14.02 8.69
CA GLY A 28 2.52 -14.12 7.83
C GLY A 28 2.25 -14.19 6.32
N SER A 29 0.99 -14.12 5.88
CA SER A 29 0.61 -14.23 4.46
C SER A 29 0.93 -13.00 3.60
N GLY A 30 1.60 -11.98 4.15
CA GLY A 30 1.94 -10.76 3.43
C GLY A 30 0.80 -9.76 3.21
N LYS A 31 -0.29 -9.77 4.00
CA LYS A 31 -1.42 -8.82 3.84
C LYS A 31 -0.98 -7.36 3.82
N THR A 32 -0.07 -7.01 4.74
CA THR A 32 0.48 -5.65 4.81
C THR A 32 1.26 -5.31 3.55
N SER A 33 2.05 -6.24 3.01
CA SER A 33 2.78 -6.03 1.75
C SER A 33 1.83 -5.83 0.57
N VAL A 34 0.73 -6.59 0.51
CA VAL A 34 -0.35 -6.41 -0.48
C VAL A 34 -1.00 -5.03 -0.36
N LEU A 35 -1.33 -4.59 0.86
CA LEU A 35 -1.91 -3.26 1.09
C LEU A 35 -0.94 -2.13 0.71
N VAL A 36 0.35 -2.24 1.08
CA VAL A 36 1.38 -1.26 0.71
C VAL A 36 1.52 -1.17 -0.80
N GLU A 37 1.66 -2.30 -1.49
CA GLU A 37 1.81 -2.31 -2.95
C GLU A 37 0.56 -1.75 -3.63
N ARG A 38 -0.64 -2.15 -3.19
CA ARG A 38 -1.89 -1.64 -3.72
C ARG A 38 -2.00 -0.12 -3.58
N PHE A 39 -1.65 0.42 -2.41
CA PHE A 39 -1.65 1.86 -2.18
C PHE A 39 -0.67 2.56 -3.12
N VAL A 40 0.56 2.05 -3.22
CA VAL A 40 1.61 2.62 -4.08
C VAL A 40 1.20 2.61 -5.55
N ARG A 41 0.68 1.49 -6.06
CA ARG A 41 0.18 1.41 -7.44
C ARG A 41 -1.01 2.33 -7.68
N SER A 42 -1.89 2.48 -6.70
CA SER A 42 -2.99 3.45 -6.78
C SER A 42 -2.49 4.88 -6.97
N VAL A 43 -1.38 5.25 -6.33
CA VAL A 43 -0.75 6.56 -6.52
C VAL A 43 -0.04 6.67 -7.86
N LEU A 44 0.78 5.67 -8.23
CA LEU A 44 1.70 5.77 -9.35
C LEU A 44 1.06 5.44 -10.70
N GLU A 45 0.24 4.41 -10.73
CA GLU A 45 -0.40 3.88 -11.94
C GLU A 45 -1.74 4.56 -12.16
N ASP A 46 -2.59 4.57 -11.13
CA ASP A 46 -3.95 5.14 -11.21
C ASP A 46 -3.98 6.65 -10.97
N ARG A 47 -2.83 7.26 -10.66
CA ARG A 47 -2.65 8.71 -10.46
C ARG A 47 -3.53 9.29 -9.35
N LEU A 48 -3.89 8.48 -8.35
CA LEU A 48 -4.62 8.96 -7.19
C LEU A 48 -3.70 9.78 -6.28
N GLU A 49 -4.22 10.89 -5.78
CA GLU A 49 -3.53 11.66 -4.75
C GLU A 49 -3.53 10.90 -3.43
N VAL A 50 -2.42 10.97 -2.70
CA VAL A 50 -2.31 10.38 -1.34
C VAL A 50 -3.43 10.89 -0.43
N ALA A 51 -3.79 12.17 -0.55
CA ALA A 51 -4.86 12.79 0.23
C ALA A 51 -6.27 12.29 -0.12
N ALA A 52 -6.44 11.60 -1.26
CA ALA A 52 -7.72 11.03 -1.68
C ALA A 52 -7.95 9.61 -1.14
N MET A 53 -7.00 9.05 -0.38
CA MET A 53 -7.06 7.68 0.14
C MET A 53 -7.14 7.66 1.67
N LEU A 54 -8.09 6.87 2.19
CA LEU A 54 -8.24 6.62 3.62
C LEU A 54 -7.77 5.20 3.95
N THR A 55 -6.77 5.08 4.82
CA THR A 55 -6.28 3.81 5.33
C THR A 55 -6.43 3.76 6.84
N ILE A 56 -7.06 2.71 7.37
CA ILE A 56 -7.37 2.58 8.80
C ILE A 56 -6.77 1.29 9.34
N THR A 57 -6.23 1.35 10.55
CA THR A 57 -5.69 0.19 11.28
C THR A 57 -6.20 0.17 12.71
N PHE A 58 -6.09 -0.96 13.39
CA PHE A 58 -6.60 -1.12 14.77
C PHE A 58 -5.81 -0.32 15.82
N THR A 59 -4.54 0.02 15.56
CA THR A 59 -3.69 0.74 16.51
C THR A 59 -2.90 1.84 15.80
N ASP A 60 -2.57 2.90 16.54
CA ASP A 60 -1.72 4.00 16.06
C ASP A 60 -0.35 3.50 15.61
N LYS A 61 0.19 2.49 16.32
CA LYS A 61 1.46 1.86 15.96
C LYS A 61 1.37 1.18 14.58
N ALA A 62 0.30 0.44 14.31
CA ALA A 62 0.11 -0.20 13.02
C ALA A 62 -0.09 0.83 11.89
N ALA A 63 -0.78 1.94 12.18
CA ALA A 63 -0.95 3.04 11.22
C ALA A 63 0.41 3.67 10.87
N ALA A 64 1.22 3.97 11.88
CA ALA A 64 2.55 4.53 11.70
C ALA A 64 3.46 3.59 10.90
N GLU A 65 3.48 2.29 11.22
CA GLU A 65 4.26 1.30 10.49
C GLU A 65 3.81 1.18 9.02
N LEU A 66 2.50 1.23 8.74
CA LEU A 66 1.97 1.16 7.39
C LEU A 66 2.33 2.42 6.58
N ARG A 67 2.18 3.60 7.17
CA ARG A 67 2.59 4.89 6.58
C ARG A 67 4.07 4.87 6.21
N ASP A 68 4.93 4.43 7.13
CA ASP A 68 6.38 4.43 6.92
C ASP A 68 6.78 3.46 5.79
N ARG A 69 6.12 2.31 5.68
CA ARG A 69 6.30 1.36 4.57
C ARG A 69 5.87 1.94 3.23
N ILE A 70 4.71 2.59 3.17
CA ILE A 70 4.22 3.26 1.96
C ILE A 70 5.20 4.37 1.54
N ARG A 71 5.62 5.21 2.48
CA ARG A 71 6.58 6.29 2.23
C ARG A 71 7.89 5.77 1.64
N LEU A 72 8.45 4.71 2.25
CA LEU A 72 9.67 4.09 1.75
C LEU A 72 9.46 3.55 0.33
N ALA A 73 8.38 2.81 0.10
CA ALA A 73 8.06 2.22 -1.19
C ALA A 73 7.84 3.25 -2.32
N LEU A 74 7.31 4.44 -2.00
CA LEU A 74 7.19 5.56 -2.92
C LEU A 74 8.56 6.19 -3.22
N ARG A 75 9.41 6.39 -2.21
CA ARG A 75 10.78 6.92 -2.40
C ARG A 75 11.64 5.99 -3.26
N GLU A 76 11.57 4.69 -3.03
CA GLU A 76 12.31 3.69 -3.82
C GLU A 76 11.92 3.70 -5.31
N ARG A 77 10.71 4.19 -5.62
CA ARG A 77 10.19 4.35 -6.99
C ARG A 77 10.33 5.78 -7.53
N GLY A 78 11.07 6.65 -6.84
CA GLY A 78 11.33 8.04 -7.26
C GLY A 78 10.15 9.00 -7.09
N ALA A 79 9.12 8.62 -6.36
CA ALA A 79 7.92 9.44 -6.14
C ALA A 79 8.04 10.28 -4.86
N ASP A 80 9.06 11.14 -4.79
CA ASP A 80 9.41 11.90 -3.57
C ASP A 80 8.30 12.84 -3.11
N GLU A 81 7.56 13.45 -4.03
CA GLU A 81 6.43 14.34 -3.70
C GLU A 81 5.30 13.56 -3.03
N ALA A 82 4.88 12.44 -3.62
CA ALA A 82 3.88 11.57 -3.02
C ALA A 82 4.36 11.00 -1.68
N ALA A 83 5.65 10.66 -1.56
CA ALA A 83 6.22 10.19 -0.30
C ALA A 83 6.13 11.25 0.81
N ARG A 84 6.38 12.54 0.50
CA ARG A 84 6.20 13.64 1.46
C ARG A 84 4.73 13.84 1.83
N ALA A 85 3.81 13.71 0.87
CA ALA A 85 2.38 13.84 1.12
C ALA A 85 1.85 12.85 2.18
N THR A 86 2.52 11.71 2.38
CA THR A 86 2.17 10.74 3.45
C THR A 86 2.33 11.29 4.87
N GLU A 87 3.07 12.39 5.09
CA GLU A 87 3.24 13.01 6.41
C GLU A 87 2.00 13.79 6.87
N GLY A 88 1.24 14.34 5.92
CA GLY A 88 0.04 15.12 6.23
C GLY A 88 -1.28 14.34 6.12
N ALA A 89 -1.24 13.11 5.61
CA ALA A 89 -2.43 12.31 5.29
C ALA A 89 -2.71 11.15 6.27
N PHE A 90 -1.83 10.90 7.22
CA PHE A 90 -1.91 9.78 8.19
C PHE A 90 -1.83 10.28 9.63
#